data_AF-A0A1H8P1N1-F1
#
_entry.id   AF-A0A1H8P1N1-F1
#
_cell.length_a   1.000
_cell.length_b   1.000
_cell.length_c   1.000
_cell.angle_alpha   90.00
_cell.angle_beta   90.00
_cell.angle_gamma   90.00
#
_symmetry.space_group_name_H-M   'P 1'
#
loop_
_entity.id
_entity.type
_entity.pdbx_description
1 polymer ?
#
loop_
_entity_poly.entity_id
_entity_poly.type
_entity_poly.pdbx_seq_one_letter_code
_entity_poly.pdbx_strand_id
1 'polypeptide(L)' 'MSKHLRGVKPKITADQEPLARVPKAPAYFGAHARAEWKRVLPVLVARRVICAADLAQVETYCCMAGLVRQI' A
#
# COMPACT_ATOMS: atom_id res chain seq x y z
N MET A 1 -23.80 9.59 26.00
CA MET A 1 -23.50 10.76 25.15
C MET A 1 -23.12 10.28 23.75
N SER A 2 -23.99 10.43 22.76
CA SER A 2 -23.69 10.04 21.37
C SER A 2 -22.78 11.11 20.73
N LYS A 3 -21.48 10.82 20.60
CA LYS A 3 -20.55 11.66 19.84
C LYS A 3 -20.79 11.45 18.35
N HIS A 4 -21.77 12.15 17.78
CA HIS A 4 -21.95 12.19 16.34
C HIS A 4 -20.86 13.07 15.69
N LEU A 5 -19.75 12.45 15.28
CA LEU A 5 -18.67 13.06 14.51
C LEU A 5 -18.98 13.10 13.01
N ARG A 6 -20.17 13.58 12.63
CA ARG A 6 -20.58 13.64 11.22
C ARG A 6 -19.61 14.54 10.43
N GLY A 7 -19.10 14.03 9.32
CA GLY A 7 -18.19 14.76 8.42
C GLY A 7 -16.73 14.83 8.89
N VAL A 8 -16.39 14.35 10.09
CA VAL A 8 -15.00 14.30 10.56
C VAL A 8 -14.32 13.10 9.93
N LYS A 9 -13.25 13.32 9.16
CA LYS A 9 -12.42 12.24 8.62
C LYS A 9 -11.89 11.37 9.77
N PRO A 10 -12.10 10.04 9.74
CA PRO A 10 -11.54 9.15 10.74
C PRO A 10 -10.03 9.30 10.85
N LYS A 11 -9.51 9.22 12.08
CA LYS A 11 -8.06 9.12 12.28
C LYS A 11 -7.58 7.81 11.67
N ILE A 12 -6.49 7.86 10.91
CA ILE A 12 -5.86 6.64 10.38
C ILE A 12 -5.28 5.89 11.56
N THR A 13 -5.74 4.66 11.78
CA THR A 13 -5.22 3.73 12.77
C THR A 13 -4.48 2.61 12.07
N ALA A 14 -3.64 1.88 12.81
CA ALA A 14 -3.09 0.64 12.30
C ALA A 14 -4.21 -0.36 11.97
N ASP A 15 -3.95 -1.19 10.97
CA ASP A 15 -4.78 -2.34 10.62
C ASP A 15 -4.79 -3.35 11.79
N GLN A 16 -5.82 -4.19 11.85
CA GLN A 16 -5.95 -5.27 12.83
C GLN A 16 -4.93 -6.38 12.57
N GLU A 17 -4.70 -6.70 11.29
CA GLU A 17 -3.79 -7.76 10.84
C GLU A 17 -2.79 -7.21 9.81
N PRO A 18 -1.92 -6.26 10.23
CA PRO A 18 -1.01 -5.62 9.30
C PRO A 18 0.09 -6.58 8.87
N LEU A 19 0.62 -6.35 7.68
CA LEU A 19 1.80 -7.08 7.22
C LEU A 19 2.97 -6.92 8.19
N ALA A 20 3.54 -8.03 8.64
CA ALA A 20 4.67 -8.03 9.57
C ALA A 20 6.01 -7.70 8.89
N ARG A 21 6.11 -7.93 7.58
CA ARG A 21 7.33 -7.72 6.79
C ARG A 21 6.99 -7.32 5.37
N VAL A 22 7.92 -6.64 4.71
CA VAL A 22 7.80 -6.28 3.30
C VAL A 22 7.96 -7.54 2.44
N PRO A 23 6.93 -7.96 1.68
CA PRO A 23 7.08 -9.06 0.73
C PRO A 23 8.00 -8.67 -0.44
N LYS A 24 8.61 -9.69 -1.04
CA LYS A 24 9.39 -9.51 -2.27
C LYS A 24 8.47 -9.00 -3.39
N ALA A 25 8.99 -8.10 -4.22
CA ALA A 25 8.27 -7.64 -5.40
C ALA A 25 7.99 -8.82 -6.35
N PRO A 26 6.78 -8.89 -6.97
CA PRO A 26 6.43 -9.95 -7.89
C PRO A 26 7.47 -10.14 -9.01
N ALA A 27 7.64 -11.39 -9.46
CA ALA A 27 8.69 -11.76 -10.41
C ALA A 27 8.50 -11.06 -11.77
N TYR A 28 7.25 -10.92 -12.22
CA TYR A 28 6.89 -10.35 -13.52
C TYR A 28 6.95 -8.81 -13.55
N PHE A 29 7.31 -8.13 -12.44
CA PHE A 29 7.45 -6.67 -12.44
C PHE A 29 8.60 -6.21 -13.33
N GLY A 30 8.29 -5.27 -14.24
CA GLY A 30 9.29 -4.46 -14.93
C GLY A 30 10.06 -3.53 -13.98
N ALA A 31 11.12 -2.89 -14.48
CA ALA A 31 12.06 -2.10 -13.66
C ALA A 31 11.36 -0.97 -12.87
N HIS A 32 10.50 -0.19 -13.52
CA HIS A 32 9.79 0.93 -12.87
C HIS A 32 8.77 0.47 -11.83
N ALA A 33 8.02 -0.60 -12.10
CA ALA A 33 7.08 -1.19 -11.14
C ALA A 33 7.81 -1.73 -9.90
N ARG A 34 8.96 -2.39 -10.10
CA ARG A 34 9.82 -2.88 -9.02
C ARG A 34 10.42 -1.73 -8.18
N ALA A 35 10.81 -0.63 -8.82
CA ALA A 35 11.28 0.56 -8.12
C ALA A 35 10.16 1.16 -7.27
N GLU A 36 8.94 1.23 -7.81
CA GLU A 36 7.77 1.75 -7.10
C GLU A 36 7.41 0.89 -5.88
N TRP A 37 7.40 -0.45 -6.04
CA TRP A 37 7.19 -1.38 -4.93
C TRP A 37 8.17 -1.15 -3.77
N LYS A 38 9.46 -1.02 -4.09
CA LYS A 38 10.51 -0.75 -3.10
C LYS A 38 10.35 0.62 -2.43
N ARG A 39 9.74 1.59 -3.12
CA ARG A 39 9.51 2.94 -2.61
C ARG A 39 8.33 2.98 -1.63
N VAL A 40 7.20 2.36 -1.97
CA VAL A 40 5.95 2.53 -1.20
C VAL A 40 5.78 1.48 -0.12
N LEU A 41 6.09 0.21 -0.41
CA LEU A 41 5.69 -0.88 0.46
C LEU A 41 6.37 -0.86 1.85
N PRO A 42 7.66 -0.51 1.98
CA PRO A 42 8.29 -0.35 3.31
C PRO A 42 7.60 0.68 4.20
N VAL A 43 7.15 1.80 3.61
CA VAL A 43 6.47 2.86 4.37
C VAL A 43 5.08 2.40 4.83
N LEU A 44 4.34 1.69 3.98
CA LEU A 44 3.01 1.16 4.32
C LEU A 44 3.09 0.09 5.42
N VAL A 45 4.08 -0.80 5.34
CA VAL A 45 4.36 -1.82 6.37
C VAL A 45 4.79 -1.16 7.68
N ALA A 46 5.71 -0.19 7.64
CA ALA A 46 6.16 0.52 8.84
C ALA A 46 5.01 1.27 9.55
N ARG A 47 4.07 1.82 8.79
CA ARG A 47 2.87 2.48 9.32
C ARG A 47 1.79 1.51 9.79
N ARG A 48 1.92 0.21 9.46
CA ARG A 48 0.94 -0.83 9.77
C ARG A 48 -0.45 -0.53 9.20
N VAL A 49 -0.53 0.06 8.01
CA VAL A 49 -1.80 0.51 7.40
C VAL A 49 -2.28 -0.38 6.25
N ILE A 50 -1.64 -1.53 6.03
CA ILE A 50 -2.03 -2.51 5.01
C ILE A 50 -1.95 -3.93 5.56
N CYS A 51 -2.84 -4.78 5.07
CA CYS A 51 -2.92 -6.20 5.34
C CYS A 51 -2.68 -7.02 4.05
N ALA A 52 -2.81 -8.35 4.14
CA ALA A 52 -2.63 -9.22 2.99
C ALA A 52 -3.67 -8.98 1.87
N ALA A 53 -4.89 -8.55 2.22
CA ALA A 53 -5.95 -8.29 1.24
C ALA A 53 -5.62 -7.08 0.33
N ASP A 54 -4.81 -6.13 0.81
CA ASP A 54 -4.45 -4.92 0.07
C ASP A 54 -3.35 -5.16 -0.98
N LEU A 55 -2.64 -6.29 -0.92
CA LEU A 55 -1.47 -6.54 -1.76
C LEU A 55 -1.79 -6.49 -3.26
N ALA A 56 -2.94 -7.00 -3.67
CA ALA A 56 -3.38 -6.93 -5.07
C ALA A 56 -3.57 -5.48 -5.55
N GLN A 57 -4.02 -4.59 -4.67
CA GLN A 57 -4.20 -3.18 -4.99
C GLN A 57 -2.84 -2.46 -5.09
N VAL A 58 -1.93 -2.71 -4.15
CA VAL A 58 -0.56 -2.19 -4.20
C VAL A 58 0.16 -2.65 -5.48
N GLU A 59 -0.01 -3.91 -5.82
CA GLU A 59 0.55 -4.51 -7.02
C GLU A 59 0.07 -3.80 -8.28
N THR A 60 -1.25 -3.61 -8.40
CA THR A 60 -1.88 -2.88 -9.51
C THR A 60 -1.35 -1.45 -9.60
N TYR A 61 -1.27 -0.74 -8.46
CA TYR A 61 -0.70 0.61 -8.42
C TYR A 61 0.74 0.64 -8.94
N CYS A 62 1.59 -0.31 -8.50
CA CYS A 62 2.98 -0.37 -8.95
C CYS A 62 3.10 -0.66 -10.45
N CYS A 63 2.27 -1.57 -10.98
CA CYS A 63 2.20 -1.85 -12.42
C CYS A 63 1.83 -0.60 -13.22
N MET A 64 0.77 0.11 -12.81
CA MET A 64 0.31 1.31 -13.51
C MET A 64 1.31 2.46 -13.41
N ALA A 65 1.87 2.70 -12.22
CA ALA A 65 2.94 3.68 -12.04
C ALA A 65 4.20 3.34 -12.86
N GLY A 66 4.46 2.04 -13.07
CA GLY A 66 5.51 1.56 -13.95
C GLY A 66 5.25 1.89 -15.41
N LEU A 67 4.05 1.59 -15.91
CA LEU A 67 3.63 1.85 -17.29
C LEU A 67 3.65 3.35 -17.63
N VAL A 68 3.11 4.19 -16.75
CA VAL A 68 3.05 5.65 -16.98
C VAL A 68 4.44 6.28 -17.07
N ARG A 69 5.44 5.76 -16.35
CA ARG A 69 6.82 6.28 -16.37
C ARG A 69 7.63 5.86 -17.59
N GLN A 70 7.08 5.02 -18.47
CA GLN A 70 7.74 4.59 -19.71
C GLN A 70 7.40 5.50 -20.91
N ILE A 71 6.53 6.48 -20.72
CA ILE A 71 6.21 7.55 -21.69
C ILE A 71 7.30 8.61 -21.62
#